data_AF-A0A3M1CH43-F1
#
_entry.id   AF-A0A3M1CH43-F1
#
_cell.length_a   1.000
_cell.length_b   1.000
_cell.length_c   1.000
_cell.angle_alpha   90.00
_cell.angle_beta   90.00
_cell.angle_gamma   90.00
#
_symmetry.space_group_name_H-M   'P 1'
#
loop_
_entity.id
_entity.type
_entity.pdbx_description
1 polymer ?
#
loop_
_entity_poly.entity_id
_entity_poly.type
_entity_poly.pdbx_seq_one_letter_code
_entity_poly.pdbx_strand_id
1 'polypeptide(L)'
;ARVPCVECHIGPGASFWVKSKIDGIRQVVAVITNSYTKPIETPVFNLRPAQQTCEECHWPRQFYGEKLVTRTYYRTDEENSPWTINLLVKIGGGNPRTGRLEGIHWHMLQENKVEYVCTDRKRQEIPWLRVTKPDGSVEVYSDGDYEMPDTSQPDVQLRTFDCMDCHNRPSHQFLPPATAMNLAISKKEISRELPYIRQVGLDVLNKEYTDSAQAYDGIAYGIKTYYEKEYPEVFKTKQAEINQAIATLRRIYSQNFFPEMKTDYRARTNNLSHFTNNGCFRCHDGEMATKDGKMLPRDCTTCHIIVAQGPSENVEDLESNIAGLEFHHPEDIDEAWREALCTECHTPDQGY
;
A
#
# COMPACT_ATOMS: atom_id res chain seq x y z
N ALA A 1 4.08 16.39 2.18
CA ALA A 1 4.37 17.54 3.08
C ALA A 1 5.53 17.17 4.01
N ARG A 2 6.34 18.14 4.45
CA ARG A 2 7.38 17.92 5.47
C ARG A 2 6.79 18.32 6.83
N VAL A 3 6.07 17.40 7.45
CA VAL A 3 5.29 17.64 8.68
C VAL A 3 6.04 17.04 9.88
N PRO A 4 6.31 17.80 10.95
CA PRO A 4 6.84 17.26 12.20
C PRO A 4 5.96 16.16 12.78
N CYS A 5 6.57 15.12 13.37
CA CYS A 5 5.82 13.98 13.94
C CYS A 5 4.75 14.43 14.94
N VAL A 6 5.02 15.50 15.69
CA VAL A 6 4.16 16.01 16.75
C VAL A 6 2.85 16.62 16.25
N GLU A 7 2.80 17.09 14.99
CA GLU A 7 1.57 17.67 14.42
C GLU A 7 0.51 16.58 14.19
N CYS A 8 0.94 15.36 13.82
CA CYS A 8 0.06 14.20 13.71
C CYS A 8 -0.16 13.46 15.04
N HIS A 9 0.90 13.29 15.84
CA HIS A 9 0.89 12.38 17.00
C HIS A 9 0.55 13.02 18.35
N ILE A 10 0.71 14.34 18.50
CA ILE A 10 0.45 15.05 19.77
C ILE A 10 -0.71 16.02 19.58
N GLY A 11 -0.65 16.90 18.58
CA GLY A 11 -1.66 17.94 18.34
C GLY A 11 -1.57 19.14 19.29
N PRO A 12 -2.20 20.27 18.94
CA PRO A 12 -2.18 21.49 19.75
C PRO A 12 -3.04 21.37 21.01
N GLY A 13 -2.75 22.23 22.00
CA GLY A 13 -3.55 22.38 23.23
C GLY A 13 -2.99 21.67 24.45
N ALA A 14 -3.37 22.17 25.63
CA ALA A 14 -2.83 21.73 26.92
C ALA A 14 -3.14 20.26 27.24
N SER A 15 -4.33 19.76 26.89
CA SER A 15 -4.75 18.37 27.15
C SER A 15 -3.87 17.36 26.41
N PHE A 16 -3.64 17.59 25.12
CA PHE A 16 -2.76 16.77 24.28
C PHE A 16 -1.29 16.88 24.68
N TRP A 17 -0.85 18.08 25.09
CA TRP A 17 0.48 18.27 25.64
C TRP A 17 0.69 17.42 26.91
N VAL A 18 -0.24 17.44 27.86
CA VAL A 18 -0.16 16.61 29.08
C VAL A 18 -0.21 15.12 28.74
N LYS A 19 -1.17 14.69 27.89
CA LYS A 19 -1.32 13.29 27.47
C LYS A 19 -0.02 12.75 26.85
N SER A 20 0.60 13.52 25.96
CA SER A 20 1.86 13.11 25.31
C SER A 20 3.05 13.01 26.27
N LYS A 21 3.11 13.83 27.33
CA LYS A 21 4.14 13.69 28.37
C LYS A 21 3.96 12.40 29.17
N ILE A 22 2.73 12.07 29.55
CA ILE A 22 2.43 10.84 30.28
C ILE A 22 2.73 9.61 29.41
N ASP A 23 2.27 9.62 28.16
CA ASP A 23 2.55 8.53 27.21
C ASP A 23 4.05 8.42 26.91
N GLY A 24 4.76 9.54 26.80
CA GLY A 24 6.22 9.59 26.62
C GLY A 24 6.98 8.98 27.79
N ILE A 25 6.57 9.23 29.04
CA ILE A 25 7.17 8.58 30.21
C ILE A 25 7.00 7.06 30.14
N ARG A 26 5.80 6.58 29.78
CA ARG A 26 5.54 5.14 29.61
C ARG A 26 6.43 4.53 28.53
N GLN A 27 6.63 5.23 27.42
CA GLN A 27 7.52 4.80 26.34
C GLN A 27 8.99 4.74 26.80
N VAL A 28 9.47 5.74 27.54
CA VAL A 28 10.83 5.75 28.11
C VAL A 28 11.02 4.57 29.07
N VAL A 29 10.05 4.33 29.96
CA VAL A 29 10.08 3.15 30.84
C VAL A 29 10.16 1.87 30.02
N ALA A 30 9.30 1.71 29.00
CA ALA A 30 9.30 0.53 28.15
C ALA A 30 10.63 0.32 27.40
N VAL A 31 11.30 1.40 26.98
CA VAL A 31 12.64 1.32 26.36
C VAL A 31 13.69 0.86 27.39
N ILE A 32 13.69 1.45 28.59
CA ILE A 32 14.63 1.11 29.67
C ILE A 32 14.46 -0.35 30.12
N THR A 33 13.21 -0.82 30.23
CA THR A 33 12.88 -2.18 30.66
C THR A 33 12.80 -3.18 29.52
N ASN A 34 12.99 -2.73 28.27
CA ASN A 34 12.80 -3.51 27.04
C ASN A 34 11.46 -4.26 26.99
N SER A 35 10.38 -3.62 27.47
CA SER A 35 9.05 -4.23 27.61
C SER A 35 8.08 -3.88 26.47
N TYR A 36 8.58 -3.37 25.34
CA TYR A 36 7.77 -3.04 24.16
C TYR A 36 7.70 -4.22 23.18
N THR A 37 6.65 -4.25 22.35
CA THR A 37 6.46 -5.28 21.33
C THR A 37 7.35 -5.04 20.11
N LYS A 38 7.75 -6.12 19.44
CA LYS A 38 8.52 -6.10 18.19
C LYS A 38 7.81 -7.00 17.17
N PRO A 39 7.16 -6.46 16.12
CA PRO A 39 7.04 -5.03 15.81
C PRO A 39 6.16 -4.26 16.79
N ILE A 40 6.39 -2.94 16.89
CA ILE A 40 5.48 -2.03 17.59
C ILE A 40 4.10 -2.15 16.94
N GLU A 41 3.06 -2.41 17.73
CA GLU A 41 1.73 -2.68 17.21
C GLU A 41 1.11 -1.47 16.47
N THR A 42 0.42 -1.74 15.37
CA THR A 42 -0.43 -0.79 14.64
C THR A 42 -1.80 -1.40 14.38
N PRO A 43 -2.90 -0.64 14.41
CA PRO A 43 -2.98 0.82 14.53
C PRO A 43 -2.67 1.34 15.95
N VAL A 44 -2.17 2.58 16.04
CA VAL A 44 -1.99 3.27 17.32
C VAL A 44 -3.33 3.86 17.74
N PHE A 45 -3.90 3.39 18.85
CA PHE A 45 -5.24 3.78 19.32
C PHE A 45 -5.37 5.24 19.78
N ASN A 46 -4.24 5.91 20.01
CA ASN A 46 -4.19 7.29 20.50
C ASN A 46 -3.96 8.32 19.38
N LEU A 47 -4.08 7.92 18.11
CA LEU A 47 -4.07 8.89 17.02
C LEU A 47 -5.29 9.81 17.13
N ARG A 48 -5.05 11.10 16.88
CA ARG A 48 -6.11 12.10 16.81
C ARG A 48 -7.03 11.81 15.63
N PRO A 49 -8.30 12.25 15.68
CA PRO A 49 -9.20 12.13 14.55
C PRO A 49 -8.62 12.77 13.28
N ALA A 50 -8.91 12.19 12.11
CA ALA A 50 -8.44 12.70 10.82
C ALA A 50 -8.85 14.17 10.59
N GLN A 51 -10.03 14.56 11.07
CA GLN A 51 -10.57 15.93 11.01
C GLN A 51 -9.68 16.96 11.71
N GLN A 52 -8.90 16.52 12.71
CA GLN A 52 -8.03 17.39 13.51
C GLN A 52 -6.55 17.22 13.14
N THR A 53 -6.23 16.44 12.11
CA THR A 53 -4.86 16.16 11.69
C THR A 53 -4.72 16.29 10.20
N CYS A 54 -5.30 15.35 9.45
CA CYS A 54 -5.29 15.32 8.00
C CYS A 54 -5.96 16.57 7.42
N GLU A 55 -7.14 16.93 7.92
CA GLU A 55 -7.99 17.99 7.34
C GLU A 55 -7.49 19.42 7.58
N GLU A 56 -6.50 19.60 8.48
CA GLU A 56 -5.84 20.89 8.64
C GLU A 56 -4.99 21.27 7.40
N CYS A 57 -4.55 20.25 6.63
CA CYS A 57 -3.77 20.43 5.41
C CYS A 57 -4.46 19.85 4.14
N HIS A 58 -5.39 18.90 4.31
CA HIS A 58 -6.05 18.18 3.23
C HIS A 58 -7.58 18.30 3.33
N TRP A 59 -8.18 19.27 2.65
CA TRP A 59 -9.62 19.51 2.74
C TRP A 59 -10.43 18.49 1.91
N PRO A 60 -11.30 17.66 2.51
CA PRO A 60 -12.11 16.68 1.77
C PRO A 60 -13.10 17.34 0.80
N ARG A 61 -13.55 18.57 1.11
CA ARG A 61 -14.43 19.37 0.25
C ARG A 61 -13.76 19.88 -1.02
N GLN A 62 -12.43 19.85 -1.11
CA GLN A 62 -11.74 20.25 -2.33
C GLN A 62 -11.82 19.11 -3.34
N PHE A 63 -12.23 19.45 -4.56
CA PHE A 63 -12.19 18.49 -5.66
C PHE A 63 -10.76 18.31 -6.14
N TYR A 64 -10.27 17.08 -6.06
CA TYR A 64 -9.05 16.68 -6.74
C TYR A 64 -9.49 16.00 -8.04
N GLY A 65 -9.03 16.52 -9.18
CA GLY A 65 -9.28 15.89 -10.47
C GLY A 65 -8.66 14.50 -10.55
N GLU A 66 -8.66 13.94 -11.75
CA GLU A 66 -7.99 12.67 -11.98
C GLU A 66 -6.48 12.85 -11.96
N LYS A 67 -5.76 11.85 -11.44
CA LYS A 67 -4.30 11.87 -11.38
C LYS A 67 -3.73 10.75 -12.23
N LEU A 68 -2.88 11.11 -13.19
CA LEU A 68 -2.08 10.16 -13.92
C LEU A 68 -1.00 9.57 -13.00
N VAL A 69 -0.98 8.25 -12.90
CA VAL A 69 -0.01 7.47 -12.14
C VAL A 69 0.62 6.45 -13.08
N THR A 70 1.93 6.57 -13.27
CA THR A 70 2.72 5.60 -14.05
C THR A 70 3.37 4.60 -13.12
N ARG A 71 3.24 3.31 -13.44
CA ARG A 71 3.91 2.21 -12.75
C ARG A 71 4.68 1.39 -13.78
N THR A 72 5.99 1.30 -13.61
CA THR A 72 6.84 0.41 -14.40
C THR A 72 7.25 -0.76 -13.52
N TYR A 73 6.96 -1.96 -14.00
CA TYR A 73 7.33 -3.23 -13.42
C TYR A 73 8.45 -3.83 -14.26
N TYR A 74 9.26 -4.70 -13.68
CA TYR A 74 10.20 -5.52 -14.43
C TYR A 74 9.97 -6.99 -14.10
N ARG A 75 10.01 -7.82 -15.14
CA ARG A 75 9.90 -9.27 -15.01
C ARG A 75 11.17 -9.85 -14.40
N THR A 76 11.07 -11.05 -13.85
CA THR A 76 12.19 -11.81 -13.28
C THR A 76 12.90 -12.67 -14.34
N ASP A 77 12.86 -12.25 -15.60
CA ASP A 77 13.56 -12.87 -16.72
C ASP A 77 15.00 -12.33 -16.85
N GLU A 78 15.76 -12.93 -17.77
CA GLU A 78 17.17 -12.58 -17.96
C GLU A 78 17.36 -11.11 -18.34
N GLU A 79 16.48 -10.60 -19.21
CA GLU A 79 16.52 -9.24 -19.74
C GLU A 79 15.95 -8.19 -18.78
N ASN A 80 15.37 -8.63 -17.66
CA ASN A 80 14.60 -7.80 -16.75
C ASN A 80 13.59 -6.95 -17.53
N SER A 81 12.74 -7.60 -18.32
CA SER A 81 11.85 -6.96 -19.29
C SER A 81 10.87 -6.02 -18.60
N PRO A 82 10.67 -4.79 -19.11
CA PRO A 82 9.79 -3.81 -18.49
C PRO A 82 8.33 -4.10 -18.84
N TRP A 83 7.43 -3.69 -17.95
CA TRP A 83 6.00 -3.58 -18.21
C TRP A 83 5.50 -2.28 -17.58
N THR A 84 5.05 -1.34 -18.38
CA THR A 84 4.54 -0.05 -17.89
C THR A 84 3.02 -0.03 -17.94
N ILE A 85 2.40 0.56 -16.91
CA ILE A 85 0.96 0.83 -16.83
C ILE A 85 0.76 2.30 -16.45
N ASN A 86 -0.01 3.02 -17.27
CA ASN A 86 -0.45 4.37 -17.02
C ASN A 86 -1.92 4.35 -16.58
N LEU A 87 -2.14 4.78 -15.34
CA LEU A 87 -3.44 4.77 -14.68
C LEU A 87 -3.93 6.20 -14.50
N LEU A 88 -5.15 6.49 -14.93
CA LEU A 88 -5.83 7.73 -14.56
C LEU A 88 -6.73 7.44 -13.36
N VAL A 89 -6.22 7.77 -12.17
CA VAL A 89 -6.88 7.49 -10.89
C VAL A 89 -7.91 8.58 -10.60
N LYS A 90 -9.15 8.16 -10.35
CA LYS A 90 -10.28 9.05 -10.03
C LYS A 90 -10.24 9.44 -8.56
N ILE A 91 -9.35 10.37 -8.21
CA ILE A 91 -9.23 10.86 -6.83
C ILE A 91 -10.56 11.48 -6.37
N GLY A 92 -11.04 12.45 -7.14
CA GLY A 92 -12.33 13.08 -6.92
C GLY A 92 -12.43 13.91 -5.64
N GLY A 93 -13.65 14.02 -5.13
CA GLY A 93 -14.06 14.90 -4.04
C GLY A 93 -15.38 15.60 -4.34
N GLY A 94 -15.71 16.66 -3.61
CA GLY A 94 -16.89 17.50 -3.93
C GLY A 94 -16.66 18.33 -5.18
N ASN A 95 -17.19 17.93 -6.34
CA ASN A 95 -16.99 18.61 -7.62
C ASN A 95 -17.87 19.88 -7.71
N PRO A 96 -17.31 21.09 -7.63
CA PRO A 96 -18.09 22.33 -7.61
C PRO A 96 -18.77 22.63 -8.96
N ARG A 97 -18.32 22.01 -10.06
CA ARG A 97 -18.87 22.25 -11.40
C ARG A 97 -20.10 21.39 -11.69
N THR A 98 -20.11 20.14 -11.21
CA THR A 98 -21.22 19.20 -11.41
C THR A 98 -22.16 19.15 -10.21
N GLY A 99 -21.72 19.66 -9.05
CA GLY A 99 -22.43 19.52 -7.78
C GLY A 99 -22.46 18.07 -7.27
N ARG A 100 -21.69 17.16 -7.89
CA ARG A 100 -21.67 15.74 -7.57
C ARG A 100 -20.44 15.39 -6.73
N LEU A 101 -20.62 14.35 -5.93
CA LEU A 101 -19.53 13.69 -5.22
C LEU A 101 -18.98 12.60 -6.12
N GLU A 102 -17.70 12.68 -6.46
CA GLU A 102 -17.08 11.83 -7.48
C GLU A 102 -15.76 11.25 -6.95
N GLY A 103 -15.32 10.12 -7.52
CA GLY A 103 -14.03 9.47 -7.22
C GLY A 103 -13.93 8.79 -5.87
N ILE A 104 -12.74 8.26 -5.56
CA ILE A 104 -12.47 7.47 -4.35
C ILE A 104 -12.60 8.28 -3.05
N HIS A 105 -12.46 9.61 -3.10
CA HIS A 105 -12.67 10.48 -1.94
C HIS A 105 -14.15 10.61 -1.54
N TRP A 106 -15.08 10.04 -2.30
CA TRP A 106 -16.50 9.99 -1.94
C TRP A 106 -16.75 9.48 -0.50
N HIS A 107 -15.94 8.52 -0.04
CA HIS A 107 -16.01 7.93 1.31
C HIS A 107 -15.73 8.91 2.44
N MET A 108 -15.04 10.02 2.15
CA MET A 108 -14.53 10.97 3.15
C MET A 108 -15.37 12.24 3.28
N LEU A 109 -16.41 12.35 2.46
CA LEU A 109 -17.22 13.56 2.37
C LEU A 109 -18.23 13.58 3.51
N GLN A 110 -18.34 14.71 4.20
CA GLN A 110 -19.21 14.85 5.37
C GLN A 110 -20.69 14.61 5.04
N GLU A 111 -21.07 14.80 3.78
CA GLU A 111 -22.41 14.59 3.27
C GLU A 111 -22.79 13.09 3.24
N ASN A 112 -21.81 12.18 3.20
CA ASN A 112 -22.04 10.73 3.29
C ASN A 112 -21.47 10.22 4.61
N LYS A 113 -22.29 9.56 5.42
CA LYS A 113 -21.80 8.89 6.63
C LYS A 113 -21.62 7.41 6.34
N VAL A 114 -20.37 6.99 6.17
CA VAL A 114 -20.01 5.57 6.06
C VAL A 114 -19.58 5.08 7.43
N GLU A 115 -20.23 4.05 7.94
CA GLU A 115 -19.90 3.37 9.19
C GLU A 115 -19.60 1.91 8.92
N TYR A 116 -18.70 1.31 9.71
CA TYR A 116 -18.31 -0.08 9.51
C TYR A 116 -17.97 -0.77 10.84
N VAL A 117 -17.99 -2.10 10.78
CA VAL A 117 -17.51 -3.01 11.83
C VAL A 117 -16.41 -3.88 11.23
N CYS A 118 -15.36 -4.16 12.01
CA CYS A 118 -14.27 -5.05 11.61
C CYS A 118 -14.13 -6.21 12.59
N THR A 119 -13.72 -7.38 12.09
CA THR A 119 -13.51 -8.59 12.91
C THR A 119 -12.07 -8.74 13.38
N ASP A 120 -11.14 -7.97 12.81
CA ASP A 120 -9.73 -7.99 13.16
C ASP A 120 -9.24 -6.65 13.70
N ARG A 121 -8.15 -6.70 14.49
CA ARG A 121 -7.58 -5.51 15.12
C ARG A 121 -6.92 -4.54 14.12
N LYS A 122 -6.41 -5.04 13.00
CA LYS A 122 -5.76 -4.24 11.95
C LYS A 122 -6.78 -3.62 10.99
N ARG A 123 -8.08 -3.93 11.15
CA ARG A 123 -9.20 -3.42 10.34
C ARG A 123 -9.04 -3.79 8.87
N GLN A 124 -8.56 -5.00 8.60
CA GLN A 124 -8.42 -5.52 7.25
C GLN A 124 -9.66 -6.29 6.81
N GLU A 125 -10.43 -6.84 7.75
CA GLU A 125 -11.66 -7.57 7.51
C GLU A 125 -12.86 -6.70 7.89
N ILE A 126 -13.67 -6.30 6.89
CA ILE A 126 -14.81 -5.38 7.06
C ILE A 126 -16.08 -6.06 6.53
N PRO A 127 -16.67 -7.01 7.29
CA PRO A 127 -17.80 -7.80 6.80
C PRO A 127 -19.14 -7.06 6.88
N TRP A 128 -19.16 -5.83 7.40
CA TRP A 128 -20.38 -5.04 7.55
C TRP A 128 -20.09 -3.56 7.42
N LEU A 129 -20.93 -2.88 6.65
CA LEU A 129 -20.93 -1.42 6.55
C LEU A 129 -22.34 -0.85 6.37
N ARG A 130 -22.50 0.39 6.82
CA ARG A 130 -23.72 1.18 6.70
C ARG A 130 -23.40 2.52 6.06
N VAL A 131 -24.10 2.83 4.98
CA VAL A 131 -24.02 4.10 4.28
C VAL A 131 -25.30 4.88 4.57
N THR A 132 -25.16 6.04 5.19
CA THR A 132 -26.23 7.03 5.32
C THR A 132 -25.99 8.15 4.32
N LYS A 133 -26.93 8.35 3.40
CA LYS A 133 -26.87 9.39 2.36
C LYS A 133 -27.37 10.74 2.88
N PRO A 134 -27.14 11.85 2.16
CA PRO A 134 -27.60 13.17 2.55
C PRO A 134 -29.12 13.32 2.71
N ASP A 135 -29.90 12.52 2.00
CA ASP A 135 -31.37 12.47 2.09
C ASP A 135 -31.88 11.66 3.31
N GLY A 136 -30.97 11.11 4.10
CA GLY A 136 -31.28 10.27 5.26
C GLY A 136 -31.56 8.81 4.93
N SER A 137 -31.53 8.41 3.66
CA SER A 137 -31.64 7.00 3.28
C SER A 137 -30.43 6.21 3.77
N VAL A 138 -30.69 4.98 4.23
CA VAL A 138 -29.68 4.09 4.80
C VAL A 138 -29.60 2.83 3.96
N GLU A 139 -28.40 2.52 3.51
CA GLU A 139 -28.07 1.25 2.87
C GLU A 139 -27.11 0.48 3.80
N VAL A 140 -27.41 -0.80 4.02
CA VAL A 140 -26.57 -1.67 4.84
C VAL A 140 -26.09 -2.82 3.97
N TYR A 141 -24.78 -2.99 3.91
CA TYR A 141 -24.11 -4.05 3.18
C TYR A 141 -23.45 -4.98 4.18
N SER A 142 -23.57 -6.27 3.93
CA SER A 142 -22.87 -7.30 4.69
C SER A 142 -22.37 -8.37 3.74
N ASP A 143 -21.31 -9.03 4.17
CA ASP A 143 -20.95 -10.34 3.64
C ASP A 143 -22.08 -11.32 3.97
N GLY A 144 -22.45 -12.18 3.03
CA GLY A 144 -23.59 -13.09 3.14
C GLY A 144 -23.50 -14.06 4.32
N ASP A 145 -22.27 -14.42 4.71
CA ASP A 145 -22.01 -15.34 5.83
C ASP A 145 -21.87 -14.64 7.19
N TYR A 146 -21.87 -13.30 7.22
CA TYR A 146 -21.66 -12.55 8.45
C TYR A 146 -22.97 -12.27 9.20
N GLU A 147 -23.01 -12.67 10.47
CA GLU A 147 -24.13 -12.32 11.35
C GLU A 147 -24.18 -10.81 11.57
N MET A 148 -25.36 -10.23 11.33
CA MET A 148 -25.57 -8.80 11.46
C MET A 148 -25.21 -8.32 12.87
N PRO A 149 -24.25 -7.38 13.01
CA PRO A 149 -23.77 -6.98 14.31
C PRO A 149 -24.82 -6.13 15.04
N ASP A 150 -25.03 -6.40 16.32
CA ASP A 150 -25.81 -5.53 17.17
C ASP A 150 -24.94 -4.33 17.61
N THR A 151 -25.00 -3.25 16.82
CA THR A 151 -24.24 -2.02 17.08
C THR A 151 -24.58 -1.31 18.39
N SER A 152 -25.60 -1.77 19.14
CA SER A 152 -25.89 -1.26 20.49
C SER A 152 -25.02 -1.92 21.57
N GLN A 153 -24.38 -3.06 21.27
CA GLN A 153 -23.52 -3.75 22.22
C GLN A 153 -22.16 -3.05 22.36
N PRO A 154 -21.62 -2.94 23.59
CA PRO A 154 -20.42 -2.16 23.87
C PRO A 154 -19.13 -2.80 23.30
N ASP A 155 -19.14 -4.09 23.01
CA ASP A 155 -18.04 -4.84 22.39
C ASP A 155 -18.00 -4.69 20.86
N VAL A 156 -19.12 -4.33 20.23
CA VAL A 156 -19.17 -3.98 18.80
C VAL A 156 -18.63 -2.56 18.59
N GLN A 157 -17.40 -2.47 18.09
CA GLN A 157 -16.80 -1.18 17.75
C GLN A 157 -17.32 -0.66 16.41
N LEU A 158 -18.43 0.06 16.45
CA LEU A 158 -18.92 0.81 15.30
C LEU A 158 -17.99 2.01 15.02
N ARG A 159 -17.40 2.04 13.83
CA ARG A 159 -16.46 3.10 13.41
C ARG A 159 -17.07 3.93 12.30
N THR A 160 -16.79 5.22 12.27
CA THR A 160 -17.04 6.06 11.10
C THR A 160 -15.79 6.06 10.23
N PHE A 161 -15.98 5.83 8.93
CA PHE A 161 -14.90 5.79 7.95
C PHE A 161 -14.18 7.13 7.89
N ASP A 162 -12.85 7.11 7.95
CA ASP A 162 -12.02 8.31 7.90
C ASP A 162 -10.77 8.17 7.00
N CYS A 163 -9.96 9.24 6.91
CA CYS A 163 -8.83 9.29 5.97
C CYS A 163 -7.85 8.14 6.22
N MET A 164 -7.69 7.71 7.47
CA MET A 164 -6.77 6.66 7.86
C MET A 164 -7.26 5.26 7.51
N ASP A 165 -8.54 5.09 7.20
CA ASP A 165 -9.05 3.80 6.74
C ASP A 165 -8.58 3.47 5.32
N CYS A 166 -8.32 4.48 4.48
CA CYS A 166 -7.64 4.33 3.17
C CYS A 166 -6.14 4.68 3.25
N HIS A 167 -5.78 5.77 3.92
CA HIS A 167 -4.41 6.24 4.08
C HIS A 167 -3.83 5.77 5.41
N ASN A 168 -3.91 4.47 5.71
CA ASN A 168 -3.46 3.88 6.98
C ASN A 168 -1.95 4.04 7.24
N ARG A 169 -1.18 4.37 6.20
CA ARG A 169 0.26 4.66 6.25
C ARG A 169 0.60 5.87 5.36
N PRO A 170 0.18 7.09 5.75
CA PRO A 170 0.43 8.29 4.97
C PRO A 170 1.90 8.75 5.09
N SER A 171 2.61 8.25 6.11
CA SER A 171 4.04 8.40 6.37
C SER A 171 4.62 7.04 6.80
N HIS A 172 5.94 6.97 7.03
CA HIS A 172 6.65 5.76 7.45
C HIS A 172 6.50 4.60 6.45
N GLN A 173 6.58 4.89 5.14
CA GLN A 173 6.39 3.87 4.12
C GLN A 173 7.55 2.87 4.13
N PHE A 174 7.22 1.58 4.15
CA PHE A 174 8.15 0.49 3.89
C PHE A 174 7.77 -0.10 2.55
N LEU A 175 8.63 0.09 1.56
CA LEU A 175 8.42 -0.43 0.22
C LEU A 175 8.75 -1.92 0.19
N PRO A 176 7.85 -2.76 -0.35
CA PRO A 176 8.20 -4.15 -0.67
C PRO A 176 9.38 -4.22 -1.65
N PRO A 177 10.20 -5.28 -1.61
CA PRO A 177 11.29 -5.49 -2.56
C PRO A 177 10.87 -5.36 -4.01
N ALA A 178 9.72 -5.90 -4.41
CA ALA A 178 9.20 -5.76 -5.76
C ALA A 178 9.12 -4.29 -6.19
N THR A 179 8.52 -3.45 -5.36
CA THR A 179 8.35 -2.02 -5.63
C THR A 179 9.68 -1.27 -5.58
N ALA A 180 10.51 -1.52 -4.57
CA ALA A 180 11.80 -0.83 -4.41
C ALA A 180 12.78 -1.15 -5.55
N MET A 181 12.81 -2.41 -5.97
CA MET A 181 13.60 -2.88 -7.12
C MET A 181 13.14 -2.24 -8.42
N ASN A 182 11.82 -2.22 -8.69
CA ASN A 182 11.28 -1.55 -9.87
C ASN A 182 11.75 -0.10 -9.93
N LEU A 183 11.61 0.63 -8.82
CA LEU A 183 12.04 2.02 -8.75
C LEU A 183 13.55 2.20 -8.99
N ALA A 184 14.38 1.32 -8.43
CA ALA A 184 15.84 1.38 -8.60
C ALA A 184 16.28 1.08 -10.03
N ILE A 185 15.63 0.11 -10.68
CA ILE A 185 15.88 -0.22 -12.08
C ILE A 185 15.43 0.93 -12.99
N SER A 186 14.23 1.48 -12.81
CA SER A 186 13.76 2.64 -13.61
C SER A 186 14.64 3.87 -13.47
N LYS A 187 15.25 4.07 -12.29
CA LYS A 187 16.20 5.15 -12.03
C LYS A 187 17.61 4.86 -12.57
N LYS A 188 17.85 3.67 -13.12
CA LYS A 188 19.18 3.18 -13.54
C LYS A 188 20.19 3.13 -12.39
N GLU A 189 19.70 3.07 -11.14
CA GLU A 189 20.53 2.83 -9.94
C GLU A 189 20.93 1.35 -9.84
N ILE A 190 20.19 0.48 -10.54
CA ILE A 190 20.51 -0.91 -10.83
C ILE A 190 20.44 -1.07 -12.35
N SER A 191 21.50 -1.60 -12.95
CA SER A 191 21.57 -1.78 -14.40
C SER A 191 20.78 -3.03 -14.84
N ARG A 192 19.88 -2.88 -15.82
CA ARG A 192 19.16 -3.99 -16.46
C ARG A 192 20.05 -4.92 -17.26
N GLU A 193 21.24 -4.44 -17.61
CA GLU A 193 22.28 -5.18 -18.31
C GLU A 193 22.94 -6.27 -17.45
N LEU A 194 22.56 -6.36 -16.18
CA LEU A 194 22.89 -7.46 -15.30
C LEU A 194 21.81 -8.54 -15.42
N PRO A 195 22.12 -9.71 -16.02
CA PRO A 195 21.17 -10.79 -16.18
C PRO A 195 20.47 -11.15 -14.87
N TYR A 196 19.14 -11.28 -14.90
CA TYR A 196 18.30 -11.68 -13.75
C TYR A 196 18.44 -10.81 -12.49
N ILE A 197 18.98 -9.58 -12.56
CA ILE A 197 19.21 -8.75 -11.38
C ILE A 197 17.92 -8.45 -10.60
N ARG A 198 16.77 -8.41 -11.30
CA ARG A 198 15.44 -8.33 -10.69
C ARG A 198 15.23 -9.50 -9.73
N GLN A 199 15.35 -10.73 -10.22
CA GLN A 199 15.13 -11.95 -9.45
C GLN A 199 16.13 -12.05 -8.30
N VAL A 200 17.42 -11.94 -8.60
CA VAL A 200 18.50 -12.03 -7.60
C VAL A 200 18.34 -10.98 -6.51
N GLY A 201 17.95 -9.76 -6.88
CA GLY A 201 17.67 -8.68 -5.95
C GLY A 201 16.49 -8.98 -5.01
N LEU A 202 15.40 -9.54 -5.53
CA LEU A 202 14.27 -9.99 -4.71
C LEU A 202 14.69 -11.11 -3.75
N ASP A 203 15.42 -12.10 -4.24
CA ASP A 203 15.88 -13.24 -3.44
C ASP A 203 16.74 -12.80 -2.26
N VAL A 204 17.69 -11.88 -2.47
CA VAL A 204 18.55 -11.40 -1.38
C VAL A 204 17.83 -10.44 -0.43
N LEU A 205 16.90 -9.62 -0.91
CA LEU A 205 16.15 -8.69 -0.05
C LEU A 205 15.11 -9.41 0.83
N ASN A 206 14.52 -10.50 0.35
CA ASN A 206 13.50 -11.26 1.08
C ASN A 206 14.04 -12.28 2.07
N LYS A 207 15.35 -12.57 2.03
CA LYS A 207 16.00 -13.43 3.02
C LYS A 207 15.81 -12.89 4.44
N GLU A 208 15.69 -13.82 5.36
CA GLU A 208 15.67 -13.49 6.78
C GLU A 208 17.09 -13.18 7.26
N TYR A 209 17.23 -12.04 7.92
CA TYR A 209 18.46 -11.61 8.56
C TYR A 209 18.18 -11.25 10.02
N THR A 210 19.13 -11.52 10.90
CA THR A 210 19.04 -11.25 12.33
C THR A 210 19.22 -9.77 12.66
N ASP A 211 20.07 -9.10 11.89
CA ASP A 211 20.44 -7.70 12.06
C ASP A 211 20.89 -7.08 10.73
N SER A 212 21.01 -5.76 10.73
CA SER A 212 21.39 -4.99 9.55
C SER A 212 22.78 -5.34 9.02
N ALA A 213 23.74 -5.70 9.88
CA ALA A 213 25.10 -6.02 9.45
C ALA A 213 25.12 -7.35 8.68
N GLN A 214 24.44 -8.37 9.21
CA GLN A 214 24.26 -9.65 8.52
C GLN A 214 23.56 -9.47 7.18
N ALA A 215 22.53 -8.62 7.11
CA ALA A 215 21.84 -8.32 5.86
C ALA A 215 22.78 -7.71 4.82
N TYR A 216 23.60 -6.74 5.20
CA TYR A 216 24.52 -6.09 4.27
C TYR A 216 25.55 -7.07 3.70
N ASP A 217 26.11 -7.94 4.53
CA ASP A 217 27.06 -8.95 4.09
C ASP A 217 26.38 -10.03 3.26
N GLY A 218 25.20 -10.48 3.67
CA GLY A 218 24.39 -11.47 2.95
C GLY A 218 23.96 -11.00 1.55
N ILE A 219 23.54 -9.74 1.41
CA ILE A 219 23.20 -9.13 0.11
C ILE A 219 24.43 -9.12 -0.80
N ALA A 220 25.56 -8.61 -0.32
CA ALA A 220 26.77 -8.53 -1.12
C ALA A 220 27.29 -9.91 -1.54
N TYR A 221 27.30 -10.86 -0.59
CA TYR A 221 27.71 -12.23 -0.83
C TYR A 221 26.79 -12.92 -1.84
N GLY A 222 25.47 -12.81 -1.68
CA GLY A 222 24.49 -13.45 -2.55
C GLY A 222 24.64 -13.00 -4.01
N ILE A 223 24.74 -11.69 -4.24
CA ILE A 223 24.87 -11.13 -5.60
C ILE A 223 26.21 -11.53 -6.24
N LYS A 224 27.33 -11.39 -5.51
CA LYS A 224 28.64 -11.76 -6.04
C LYS A 224 28.73 -13.23 -6.38
N THR A 225 28.24 -14.09 -5.48
CA THR A 225 28.24 -15.55 -5.67
C THR A 225 27.39 -15.94 -6.88
N TYR A 226 26.21 -15.33 -7.06
CA TYR A 226 25.37 -15.58 -8.22
C TYR A 226 26.10 -15.25 -9.53
N TYR A 227 26.65 -14.05 -9.66
CA TYR A 227 27.34 -13.65 -10.90
C TYR A 227 28.65 -14.41 -11.11
N GLU A 228 29.42 -14.71 -10.06
CA GLU A 228 30.64 -15.51 -10.18
C GLU A 228 30.36 -16.92 -10.70
N LYS A 229 29.23 -17.52 -10.30
CA LYS A 229 28.87 -18.89 -10.65
C LYS A 229 28.10 -18.99 -11.98
N GLU A 230 27.05 -18.21 -12.14
CA GLU A 230 26.10 -18.33 -13.26
C GLU A 230 26.53 -17.48 -14.46
N TYR A 231 27.22 -16.35 -14.24
CA TYR A 231 27.68 -15.45 -15.30
C TYR A 231 29.14 -14.98 -15.11
N PRO A 232 30.15 -15.88 -15.14
CA PRO A 232 31.53 -15.54 -14.79
C PRO A 232 32.14 -14.40 -15.61
N GLU A 233 31.76 -14.27 -16.88
CA GLU A 233 32.24 -13.17 -17.74
C GLU A 233 31.58 -11.83 -17.38
N VAL A 234 30.29 -11.81 -17.02
CA VAL A 234 29.64 -10.62 -16.46
C VAL A 234 30.29 -10.24 -15.14
N PHE A 235 30.59 -11.22 -14.29
CA PHE A 235 31.31 -10.97 -13.05
C PHE A 235 32.65 -10.29 -13.33
N LYS A 236 33.47 -10.78 -14.26
CA LYS A 236 34.77 -10.15 -14.58
C LYS A 236 34.64 -8.75 -15.20
N THR A 237 33.68 -8.55 -16.10
CA THR A 237 33.61 -7.36 -16.96
C THR A 237 32.70 -6.25 -16.43
N LYS A 238 31.67 -6.56 -15.64
CA LYS A 238 30.67 -5.61 -15.10
C LYS A 238 30.77 -5.43 -13.58
N GLN A 239 32.00 -5.43 -13.04
CA GLN A 239 32.25 -5.25 -11.61
C GLN A 239 31.68 -3.93 -11.07
N ALA A 240 31.71 -2.86 -11.86
CA ALA A 240 31.18 -1.56 -11.43
C ALA A 240 29.66 -1.62 -11.22
N GLU A 241 28.93 -2.20 -12.17
CA GLU A 241 27.49 -2.38 -12.13
C GLU A 241 27.07 -3.31 -11.00
N ILE A 242 27.80 -4.41 -10.79
CA ILE A 242 27.53 -5.34 -9.67
C ILE A 242 27.71 -4.63 -8.33
N ASN A 243 28.81 -3.90 -8.15
CA ASN A 243 29.06 -3.17 -6.91
C ASN A 243 28.04 -2.04 -6.68
N GLN A 244 27.61 -1.36 -7.75
CA GLN A 244 26.54 -0.37 -7.71
C GLN A 244 25.20 -1.01 -7.29
N ALA A 245 24.85 -2.17 -7.86
CA ALA A 245 23.64 -2.90 -7.48
C ALA A 245 23.67 -3.31 -6.01
N ILE A 246 24.79 -3.84 -5.51
CA ILE A 246 24.98 -4.18 -4.08
C ILE A 246 24.77 -2.96 -3.20
N ALA A 247 25.37 -1.81 -3.53
CA ALA A 247 25.22 -0.57 -2.77
C ALA A 247 23.76 -0.08 -2.76
N THR A 248 23.08 -0.14 -3.90
CA THR A 248 21.66 0.21 -4.02
C THR A 248 20.79 -0.72 -3.18
N LEU A 249 21.03 -2.04 -3.21
CA LEU A 249 20.24 -3.01 -2.46
C LEU A 249 20.46 -2.89 -0.95
N ARG A 250 21.68 -2.63 -0.49
CA ARG A 250 21.94 -2.32 0.93
C ARG A 250 21.19 -1.06 1.39
N ARG A 251 21.12 -0.03 0.55
CA ARG A 251 20.34 1.18 0.84
C ARG A 251 18.83 0.90 0.83
N ILE A 252 18.33 0.09 -0.09
CA ILE A 252 16.92 -0.34 -0.09
C ILE A 252 16.63 -1.09 1.21
N TYR A 253 17.52 -2.00 1.62
CA TYR A 253 17.36 -2.76 2.86
C TYR A 253 17.27 -1.83 4.07
N SER A 254 18.24 -0.92 4.22
CA SER A 254 18.31 -0.01 5.39
C SER A 254 17.13 0.97 5.51
N GLN A 255 16.41 1.23 4.42
CA GLN A 255 15.25 2.11 4.39
C GLN A 255 13.93 1.38 4.69
N ASN A 256 13.88 0.07 4.46
CA ASN A 256 12.61 -0.68 4.44
C ASN A 256 12.56 -1.87 5.40
N PHE A 257 13.71 -2.32 5.91
CA PHE A 257 13.85 -3.52 6.73
C PHE A 257 14.53 -3.19 8.05
N PHE A 258 13.89 -3.59 9.15
CA PHE A 258 14.37 -3.35 10.51
C PHE A 258 14.29 -4.67 11.30
N PRO A 259 15.21 -5.62 11.05
CA PRO A 259 15.15 -6.96 11.64
C PRO A 259 15.17 -6.94 13.17
N GLU A 260 15.92 -6.01 13.78
CA GLU A 260 16.03 -5.86 15.23
C GLU A 260 14.71 -5.42 15.89
N MET A 261 13.83 -4.79 15.10
CA MET A 261 12.48 -4.36 15.47
C MET A 261 11.39 -5.24 14.86
N LYS A 262 11.76 -6.29 14.12
CA LYS A 262 10.85 -7.19 13.39
C LYS A 262 9.79 -6.44 12.58
N THR A 263 10.18 -5.33 11.94
CA THR A 263 9.27 -4.51 11.14
C THR A 263 9.80 -4.26 9.75
N ASP A 264 8.93 -4.44 8.77
CA ASP A 264 9.14 -4.20 7.34
C ASP A 264 7.76 -4.07 6.66
N TYR A 265 7.70 -4.21 5.34
CA TYR A 265 6.45 -4.18 4.58
C TYR A 265 5.49 -5.36 4.90
N ARG A 266 5.99 -6.54 5.28
CA ARG A 266 5.17 -7.74 5.62
C ARG A 266 4.36 -7.49 6.88
N ALA A 267 4.99 -6.88 7.88
CA ALA A 267 4.31 -6.53 9.13
C ALA A 267 3.30 -5.37 8.95
N ARG A 268 3.36 -4.61 7.85
CA ARG A 268 2.73 -3.29 7.72
C ARG A 268 1.92 -3.15 6.43
N THR A 269 0.61 -3.33 6.55
CA THR A 269 -0.32 -3.15 5.44
C THR A 269 -0.36 -1.71 4.92
N ASN A 270 -0.62 -1.57 3.63
CA ASN A 270 -0.87 -0.31 2.94
C ASN A 270 -2.19 -0.38 2.17
N ASN A 271 -3.20 0.33 2.67
CA ASN A 271 -4.56 0.28 2.14
C ASN A 271 -4.73 1.05 0.81
N LEU A 272 -3.68 1.74 0.32
CA LEU A 272 -3.68 2.37 -1.01
C LEU A 272 -3.32 1.39 -2.15
N SER A 273 -2.98 0.15 -1.82
CA SER A 273 -2.71 -0.94 -2.76
C SER A 273 -3.93 -1.86 -2.83
N HIS A 274 -4.21 -2.40 -4.01
CA HIS A 274 -5.01 -3.62 -4.19
C HIS A 274 -4.19 -4.74 -4.86
N PHE A 275 -2.86 -4.57 -4.91
CA PHE A 275 -1.91 -5.51 -5.51
C PHE A 275 -1.40 -6.51 -4.48
N THR A 276 -0.96 -6.01 -3.32
CA THR A 276 -0.31 -6.81 -2.24
C THR A 276 -0.98 -6.73 -0.89
N ASN A 277 -1.93 -5.80 -0.76
CA ASN A 277 -2.89 -5.74 0.33
C ASN A 277 -4.27 -5.48 -0.31
N ASN A 278 -5.36 -5.91 0.31
CA ASN A 278 -6.69 -5.82 -0.30
C ASN A 278 -7.15 -4.36 -0.50
N GLY A 279 -6.73 -3.42 0.37
CA GLY A 279 -7.03 -2.00 0.24
C GLY A 279 -8.53 -1.71 0.11
N CYS A 280 -8.96 -1.24 -1.07
CA CYS A 280 -10.38 -0.98 -1.38
C CYS A 280 -11.20 -2.28 -1.43
N PHE A 281 -10.60 -3.41 -1.85
CA PHE A 281 -11.27 -4.70 -1.93
C PHE A 281 -11.58 -5.33 -0.57
N ARG A 282 -11.25 -4.67 0.55
CA ARG A 282 -11.80 -5.05 1.87
C ARG A 282 -13.31 -4.83 1.98
N CYS A 283 -13.91 -4.07 1.06
CA CYS A 283 -15.35 -3.88 0.96
C CYS A 283 -15.88 -4.01 -0.48
N HIS A 284 -14.99 -3.93 -1.48
CA HIS A 284 -15.33 -4.02 -2.91
C HIS A 284 -14.89 -5.37 -3.50
N ASP A 285 -15.05 -6.45 -2.73
CA ASP A 285 -14.73 -7.83 -3.09
C ASP A 285 -15.77 -8.48 -4.01
N GLY A 286 -16.92 -7.85 -4.25
CA GLY A 286 -18.01 -8.42 -5.04
C GLY A 286 -18.90 -9.38 -4.28
N GLU A 287 -18.70 -9.55 -2.98
CA GLU A 287 -19.54 -10.38 -2.10
C GLU A 287 -20.44 -9.51 -1.21
N MET A 288 -19.97 -8.31 -0.85
CA MET A 288 -20.73 -7.35 -0.05
C MET A 288 -22.02 -6.90 -0.74
N ALA A 289 -23.17 -7.24 -0.13
CA ALA A 289 -24.49 -6.95 -0.68
C ALA A 289 -25.49 -6.46 0.36
N THR A 290 -26.50 -5.71 -0.08
CA THR A 290 -27.66 -5.40 0.75
C THR A 290 -28.63 -6.57 0.84
N LYS A 291 -29.59 -6.51 1.78
CA LYS A 291 -30.65 -7.53 1.91
C LYS A 291 -31.50 -7.72 0.66
N ASP A 292 -31.67 -6.67 -0.15
CA ASP A 292 -32.38 -6.69 -1.43
C ASP A 292 -31.49 -7.10 -2.61
N GLY A 293 -30.22 -7.49 -2.37
CA GLY A 293 -29.32 -8.05 -3.36
C GLY A 293 -28.49 -7.02 -4.14
N LYS A 294 -28.46 -5.76 -3.70
CA LYS A 294 -27.62 -4.73 -4.32
C LYS A 294 -26.16 -4.94 -3.89
N MET A 295 -25.30 -5.32 -4.82
CA MET A 295 -23.87 -5.53 -4.58
C MET A 295 -23.07 -4.22 -4.65
N LEU A 296 -21.97 -4.16 -3.90
CA LEU A 296 -20.97 -3.12 -4.10
C LEU A 296 -20.20 -3.35 -5.41
N PRO A 297 -19.96 -2.29 -6.20
CA PRO A 297 -19.26 -2.42 -7.46
C PRO A 297 -17.79 -2.79 -7.24
N ARG A 298 -17.24 -3.71 -8.05
CA ARG A 298 -15.82 -4.11 -8.02
C ARG A 298 -15.05 -3.83 -9.31
N ASP A 299 -15.69 -3.24 -10.31
CA ASP A 299 -15.05 -2.95 -11.60
C ASP A 299 -13.89 -1.95 -11.43
N CYS A 300 -12.74 -2.23 -12.06
CA CYS A 300 -11.55 -1.38 -11.99
C CYS A 300 -11.87 0.08 -12.38
N THR A 301 -12.75 0.26 -13.38
CA THR A 301 -13.19 1.54 -13.92
C THR A 301 -13.93 2.41 -12.91
N THR A 302 -14.39 1.84 -11.79
CA THR A 302 -14.94 2.60 -10.66
C THR A 302 -13.89 3.54 -10.06
N CYS A 303 -12.64 3.09 -9.98
CA CYS A 303 -11.56 3.77 -9.26
C CYS A 303 -10.52 4.39 -10.19
N HIS A 304 -10.20 3.73 -11.31
CA HIS A 304 -9.22 4.23 -12.27
C HIS A 304 -9.48 3.67 -13.67
N ILE A 305 -8.91 4.30 -14.69
CA ILE A 305 -8.85 3.73 -16.05
C ILE A 305 -7.40 3.49 -16.44
N ILE A 306 -7.13 2.41 -17.16
CA ILE A 306 -5.82 2.13 -17.75
C ILE A 306 -5.78 2.85 -19.09
N VAL A 307 -4.99 3.91 -19.21
CA VAL A 307 -4.92 4.72 -20.44
C VAL A 307 -3.79 4.28 -21.37
N ALA A 308 -2.79 3.61 -20.82
CA ALA A 308 -1.77 2.93 -21.61
C ALA A 308 -1.15 1.77 -20.82
N GLN A 309 -0.74 0.70 -21.51
CA GLN A 309 0.07 -0.36 -20.93
C GLN A 309 0.90 -1.09 -21.98
N GLY A 310 1.95 -1.80 -21.55
CA GLY A 310 2.70 -2.68 -22.45
C GLY A 310 4.14 -2.93 -22.04
N PRO A 311 4.87 -3.76 -22.81
CA PRO A 311 6.20 -4.26 -22.48
C PRO A 311 7.32 -3.25 -22.83
N SER A 312 7.15 -1.98 -22.46
CA SER A 312 8.14 -0.93 -22.73
C SER A 312 8.19 0.09 -21.58
N GLU A 313 9.29 0.81 -21.48
CA GLU A 313 9.41 2.02 -20.64
C GLU A 313 9.07 3.29 -21.44
N ASN A 314 9.12 3.21 -22.77
CA ASN A 314 8.80 4.31 -23.66
C ASN A 314 7.28 4.35 -23.89
N VAL A 315 6.68 5.50 -23.60
CA VAL A 315 5.23 5.71 -23.69
C VAL A 315 4.71 5.55 -25.12
N GLU A 316 5.53 5.87 -26.13
CA GLU A 316 5.16 5.75 -27.55
C GLU A 316 4.98 4.30 -28.02
N ASP A 317 5.61 3.35 -27.32
CA ASP A 317 5.53 1.92 -27.64
C ASP A 317 4.41 1.19 -26.88
N LEU A 318 3.66 1.91 -26.04
CA LEU A 318 2.57 1.33 -25.26
C LEU A 318 1.27 1.29 -26.07
N GLU A 319 0.50 0.23 -25.88
CA GLU A 319 -0.91 0.25 -26.26
C GLU A 319 -1.60 1.36 -25.46
N SER A 320 -2.40 2.21 -26.11
CA SER A 320 -3.07 3.32 -25.45
C SER A 320 -4.50 3.53 -25.92
N ASN A 321 -5.38 3.84 -24.96
CA ASN A 321 -6.76 4.23 -25.21
C ASN A 321 -7.22 5.16 -24.09
N ILE A 322 -7.55 6.41 -24.43
CA ILE A 322 -8.03 7.39 -23.45
C ILE A 322 -9.38 6.99 -22.82
N ALA A 323 -10.18 6.15 -23.50
CA ALA A 323 -11.43 5.63 -22.95
C ALA A 323 -11.21 4.48 -21.97
N GLY A 324 -9.99 3.96 -21.87
CA GLY A 324 -9.64 2.81 -21.03
C GLY A 324 -9.28 1.57 -21.85
N LEU A 325 -8.30 0.82 -21.35
CA LEU A 325 -7.93 -0.52 -21.78
C LEU A 325 -8.39 -1.54 -20.73
N GLU A 326 -8.63 -2.77 -21.17
CA GLU A 326 -8.69 -3.90 -20.24
C GLU A 326 -7.31 -4.16 -19.64
N PHE A 327 -7.25 -4.67 -18.40
CA PHE A 327 -5.98 -4.97 -17.77
C PHE A 327 -5.31 -6.17 -18.42
N HIS A 328 -4.03 -6.05 -18.76
CA HIS A 328 -3.20 -7.18 -19.18
C HIS A 328 -2.15 -7.47 -18.11
N HIS A 329 -2.14 -8.71 -17.62
CA HIS A 329 -1.15 -9.14 -16.66
C HIS A 329 0.24 -9.24 -17.34
N PRO A 330 1.33 -8.83 -16.67
CA PRO A 330 2.67 -8.90 -17.26
C PRO A 330 3.13 -10.32 -17.57
N GLU A 331 2.62 -11.33 -16.88
CA GLU A 331 2.84 -12.75 -17.18
C GLU A 331 1.57 -13.38 -17.74
N ASP A 332 1.71 -14.45 -18.51
CA ASP A 332 0.56 -15.20 -19.01
C ASP A 332 -0.08 -16.01 -17.87
N ILE A 333 -1.27 -15.57 -17.44
CA ILE A 333 -2.08 -16.18 -16.38
C ILE A 333 -3.53 -16.40 -16.86
N ASP A 334 -3.73 -16.47 -18.18
CA ASP A 334 -5.05 -16.45 -18.80
C ASP A 334 -5.89 -15.25 -18.30
N GLU A 335 -7.12 -15.51 -17.86
CA GLU A 335 -8.06 -14.51 -17.35
C GLU A 335 -8.21 -14.54 -15.82
N ALA A 336 -7.28 -15.17 -15.09
CA ALA A 336 -7.38 -15.36 -13.64
C ALA A 336 -7.59 -14.04 -12.87
N TRP A 337 -7.03 -12.92 -13.38
CA TRP A 337 -7.19 -11.59 -12.79
C TRP A 337 -8.64 -11.07 -12.79
N ARG A 338 -9.55 -11.63 -13.60
CA ARG A 338 -10.96 -11.24 -13.63
C ARG A 338 -11.73 -11.78 -12.42
N GLU A 339 -11.36 -12.97 -11.96
CA GLU A 339 -12.07 -13.71 -10.91
C GLU A 339 -11.34 -13.62 -9.56
N ALA A 340 -10.01 -13.74 -9.57
CA ALA A 340 -9.19 -13.73 -8.37
C ALA A 340 -8.64 -12.33 -8.04
N LEU A 341 -8.45 -12.07 -6.75
CA LEU A 341 -7.75 -10.87 -6.29
C LEU A 341 -6.24 -11.01 -6.55
N CYS A 342 -5.57 -9.91 -6.89
CA CYS A 342 -4.11 -9.89 -7.08
C CYS A 342 -3.37 -10.43 -5.84
N THR A 343 -3.92 -10.16 -4.65
CA THR A 343 -3.36 -10.55 -3.35
C THR A 343 -3.35 -12.04 -3.09
N GLU A 344 -4.10 -12.85 -3.87
CA GLU A 344 -4.06 -14.31 -3.79
C GLU A 344 -2.74 -14.87 -4.35
N CYS A 345 -2.11 -14.18 -5.30
CA CYS A 345 -0.83 -14.59 -5.91
C CYS A 345 0.34 -13.65 -5.58
N HIS A 346 0.06 -12.40 -5.20
CA HIS A 346 1.06 -11.39 -4.88
C HIS A 346 1.05 -11.09 -3.38
N THR A 347 1.67 -11.98 -2.62
CA THR A 347 1.71 -11.86 -1.16
C THR A 347 2.96 -11.11 -0.69
N PRO A 348 2.88 -10.43 0.47
CA PRO A 348 4.06 -9.88 1.11
C PRO A 348 5.14 -10.93 1.39
N ASP A 349 4.78 -12.18 1.67
CA ASP A 349 5.77 -13.23 1.95
C ASP A 349 6.63 -13.60 0.73
N GLN A 350 6.11 -13.35 -0.48
CA GLN A 350 6.82 -13.54 -1.74
C GLN A 350 7.60 -12.29 -2.18
N GLY A 351 7.60 -11.21 -1.40
CA GLY A 351 8.34 -9.99 -1.75
C GLY A 351 7.60 -8.93 -2.52
N TYR A 352 6.29 -9.08 -2.71
CA TYR A 352 5.49 -8.19 -3.54
C TYR A 352 5.00 -6.94 -2.81
#